data_AF-A0A2D4G8Z9-F1
#
_entry.id   AF-A0A2D4G8Z9-F1
#
_cell.length_a   1.000
_cell.length_b   1.000
_cell.length_c   1.000
_cell.angle_alpha   90.00
_cell.angle_beta   90.00
_cell.angle_gamma   90.00
#
_symmetry.space_group_name_H-M   'P 1'
#
loop_
_entity.id
_entity.type
_entity.pdbx_description
1 polymer ?
#
loop_
_entity_poly.entity_id
_entity_poly.type
_entity_poly.pdbx_seq_one_letter_code
_entity_poly.pdbx_strand_id
1 'polypeptide(L)'
;MRAHTQIDYIHCLVPDLLQLTQLSCYWGVMDRYEAESLLEGKPEGTFLLRDSAQEDYLFSVSFRRYGRSLHARIEQWNHNFSFDVHDPSVFHAPTVSGLLEHYKDPSVCMFFEPLLSIPVHRTFPFGLQHLCRAVVTCCTTYDGIGHLPLPRALKEYLKEYHYKQRVRVRRLDTWGT
;
A
#
# COMPACT_ATOMS: atom_id res chain seq x y z
N MET A 1 -25.59 28.28 -9.48
CA MET A 1 -26.16 27.02 -8.94
C MET A 1 -24.99 26.04 -8.78
N ARG A 2 -24.46 25.87 -7.55
CA ARG A 2 -23.36 24.92 -7.28
C ARG A 2 -23.95 23.55 -7.00
N ALA A 3 -23.81 22.63 -7.95
CA ALA A 3 -24.19 21.23 -7.74
C ALA A 3 -23.29 20.64 -6.65
N HIS A 4 -23.87 20.24 -5.52
CA HIS A 4 -23.16 19.51 -4.48
C HIS A 4 -23.11 18.04 -4.92
N THR A 5 -21.90 17.54 -5.16
CA THR A 5 -21.66 16.14 -5.51
C THR A 5 -21.20 15.41 -4.26
N GLN A 6 -21.95 14.38 -3.84
CA GLN A 6 -21.53 13.49 -2.76
C GLN A 6 -20.81 12.30 -3.39
N ILE A 7 -19.57 12.06 -2.95
CA ILE A 7 -18.77 10.92 -3.38
C ILE A 7 -18.89 9.83 -2.31
N ASP A 8 -19.49 8.70 -2.68
CA ASP A 8 -19.60 7.54 -1.81
C ASP A 8 -18.33 6.68 -1.92
N TYR A 9 -17.80 6.25 -0.77
CA TYR A 9 -16.64 5.36 -0.66
C TYR A 9 -17.01 4.07 0.06
N ILE A 10 -16.40 2.96 -0.35
CA ILE A 10 -16.37 1.70 0.40
C ILE A 10 -14.95 1.43 0.88
N HIS A 11 -14.82 0.62 1.91
CA HIS A 11 -13.53 0.21 2.46
C HIS A 11 -13.22 -1.22 2.02
N CYS A 12 -12.01 -1.43 1.51
CA CYS A 12 -11.55 -2.73 1.04
C CYS A 12 -10.24 -3.08 1.73
N LEU A 13 -10.13 -4.30 2.25
CA LEU A 13 -8.85 -4.79 2.79
C LEU A 13 -7.82 -4.91 1.67
N VAL A 14 -6.54 -4.68 1.98
CA VAL A 14 -5.44 -4.95 1.06
C VAL A 14 -5.46 -6.43 0.67
N PRO A 15 -5.61 -6.77 -0.62
CA PRO A 15 -5.91 -8.14 -1.05
C PRO A 15 -4.76 -9.12 -0.79
N ASP A 16 -3.52 -8.63 -0.77
CA ASP A 16 -2.31 -9.42 -0.67
C ASP A 16 -1.54 -9.20 0.64
N LEU A 17 -2.18 -8.69 1.70
CA LEU A 17 -1.52 -8.42 2.98
C LEU A 17 -0.78 -9.65 3.53
N LEU A 18 -1.38 -10.85 3.46
CA LEU A 18 -0.71 -12.10 3.88
C LEU A 18 0.59 -12.33 3.10
N GLN A 19 0.57 -12.16 1.78
CA GLN A 19 1.76 -12.29 0.94
C GLN A 19 2.81 -11.25 1.33
N LEU A 20 2.42 -9.98 1.53
CA LEU A 20 3.33 -8.93 1.97
C LEU A 20 3.99 -9.26 3.30
N THR A 21 3.25 -9.79 4.28
CA THR A 21 3.82 -10.17 5.58
C THR A 21 4.88 -11.27 5.50
N GLN A 22 4.84 -12.09 4.45
CA GLN A 22 5.81 -13.14 4.16
C GLN A 22 7.03 -12.62 3.37
N LEU A 23 6.93 -11.46 2.72
CA LEU A 23 8.06 -10.84 2.05
C LEU A 23 9.06 -10.34 3.10
N SER A 24 10.30 -10.81 2.98
CA SER A 24 11.39 -10.35 3.85
C SER A 24 11.79 -8.90 3.58
N CYS A 25 11.44 -8.32 2.44
CA CYS A 25 11.67 -6.91 2.13
C CYS A 25 10.61 -5.96 2.71
N TYR A 26 9.53 -6.49 3.32
CA TYR A 26 8.52 -5.68 4.00
C TYR A 26 8.91 -5.47 5.46
N TRP A 27 9.16 -4.22 5.86
CA TRP A 27 9.63 -3.87 7.20
C TRP A 27 8.50 -3.51 8.18
N GLY A 28 7.26 -3.37 7.69
CA GLY A 28 6.13 -2.89 8.51
C GLY A 28 6.30 -1.41 8.86
N VAL A 29 5.91 -1.05 10.08
CA VAL A 29 6.04 0.32 10.61
C VAL A 29 7.52 0.70 10.68
N MET A 30 7.90 1.64 9.83
CA MET A 30 9.25 2.19 9.72
C MET A 30 9.15 3.58 9.11
N ASP A 31 9.89 4.55 9.65
CA ASP A 31 9.94 5.89 9.08
C ASP A 31 10.94 6.01 7.91
N ARG A 32 10.97 7.18 7.27
CA ARG A 32 11.85 7.40 6.12
C ARG A 32 13.34 7.44 6.50
N TYR A 33 13.67 7.91 7.70
CA TYR A 33 15.05 8.10 8.15
C TYR A 33 15.69 6.76 8.54
N GLU A 34 14.92 5.88 9.16
CA GLU A 34 15.31 4.48 9.39
C GLU A 34 15.57 3.77 8.06
N ALA A 35 14.69 3.97 7.08
CA ALA A 35 14.87 3.41 5.74
C ALA A 35 16.11 3.97 5.02
N GLU A 36 16.34 5.29 5.10
CA GLU A 36 17.52 5.94 4.53
C GLU A 36 18.82 5.36 5.13
N SER A 37 18.85 5.13 6.44
CA SER A 37 19.99 4.56 7.16
C SER A 37 20.31 3.13 6.68
N LEU A 38 19.29 2.31 6.41
CA LEU A 38 19.48 0.95 5.87
C LEU A 38 19.97 0.94 4.41
N LEU A 39 19.62 1.99 3.64
CA LEU A 39 19.96 2.15 2.22
C LEU A 39 21.28 2.88 2.00
N GLU A 40 21.85 3.51 3.03
CA GLU A 40 23.09 4.26 2.91
C GLU A 40 24.24 3.37 2.41
N GLY A 41 24.97 3.86 1.40
CA GLY A 41 26.09 3.13 0.79
C GLY A 41 25.72 1.86 0.02
N LYS A 42 24.43 1.50 -0.07
CA LYS A 42 23.97 0.32 -0.82
C LYS A 42 24.00 0.56 -2.34
N PRO A 43 24.12 -0.52 -3.15
CA PRO A 43 24.10 -0.41 -4.60
C PRO A 43 22.74 0.09 -5.13
N GLU A 44 22.75 0.62 -6.35
CA GLU A 44 21.52 1.00 -7.06
C GLU A 44 20.56 -0.19 -7.21
N GLY A 45 19.26 0.08 -7.06
CA GLY A 45 18.21 -0.94 -7.06
C GLY A 45 17.96 -1.58 -5.69
N THR A 46 18.75 -1.24 -4.66
CA THR A 46 18.48 -1.68 -3.30
C THR A 46 17.21 -1.05 -2.76
N PHE A 47 16.27 -1.84 -2.22
CA PHE A 47 14.97 -1.34 -1.79
C PHE A 47 14.37 -2.06 -0.58
N LEU A 48 13.39 -1.43 0.04
CA LEU A 48 12.50 -2.03 1.03
C LEU A 48 11.08 -1.47 0.91
N LEU A 49 10.10 -2.28 1.29
CA LEU A 49 8.70 -1.88 1.48
C LEU A 49 8.48 -1.57 2.96
N ARG A 50 7.76 -0.50 3.27
CA ARG A 50 7.38 -0.11 4.64
C ARG A 50 6.01 0.52 4.67
N ASP A 51 5.44 0.63 5.86
CA ASP A 51 4.24 1.43 6.07
C ASP A 51 4.56 2.91 5.79
N SER A 52 3.61 3.62 5.19
CA SER A 52 3.75 5.05 4.95
C SER A 52 3.45 5.81 6.24
N ALA A 53 4.28 6.81 6.56
CA ALA A 53 4.05 7.70 7.70
C ALA A 53 2.93 8.73 7.45
N GLN A 54 2.34 8.75 6.25
CA GLN A 54 1.21 9.62 5.94
C GLN A 54 -0.10 8.84 5.92
N GLU A 55 -1.02 9.32 6.76
CA GLU A 55 -2.44 9.54 6.50
C GLU A 55 -3.09 8.66 5.42
N ASP A 56 -2.93 9.14 4.19
CA ASP A 56 -3.69 8.71 3.02
C ASP A 56 -3.08 7.51 2.28
N TYR A 57 -1.92 7.02 2.71
CA TYR A 57 -1.20 5.94 2.05
C TYR A 57 -0.87 4.85 3.05
N LEU A 58 -1.12 3.59 2.68
CA LEU A 58 -0.74 2.45 3.52
C LEU A 58 0.75 2.15 3.43
N PHE A 59 1.32 2.22 2.23
CA PHE A 59 2.67 1.73 1.97
C PHE A 59 3.54 2.75 1.23
N SER A 60 4.84 2.60 1.40
CA SER A 60 5.86 3.27 0.60
C SER A 60 7.02 2.31 0.31
N VAL A 61 7.60 2.42 -0.87
CA VAL A 61 8.92 1.84 -1.16
C VAL A 61 9.98 2.88 -0.89
N SER A 62 11.07 2.48 -0.24
CA SER A 62 12.29 3.27 -0.15
C SER A 62 13.37 2.53 -0.91
N PHE A 63 14.06 3.21 -1.82
CA PHE A 63 14.98 2.57 -2.75
C PHE A 63 16.17 3.46 -3.08
N ARG A 64 17.24 2.84 -3.56
CA ARG A 64 18.48 3.50 -3.94
C ARG A 64 18.53 3.69 -5.46
N ARG A 65 18.66 4.93 -5.92
CA ARG A 65 18.86 5.26 -7.33
C ARG A 65 19.71 6.52 -7.50
N TYR A 66 20.61 6.56 -8.48
CA TYR A 66 21.47 7.72 -8.77
C TYR A 66 22.27 8.21 -7.56
N GLY A 67 22.75 7.28 -6.74
CA GLY A 67 23.48 7.60 -5.51
C GLY A 67 22.64 8.30 -4.43
N ARG A 68 21.31 8.22 -4.51
CA ARG A 68 20.37 8.82 -3.55
C ARG A 68 19.37 7.80 -3.06
N SER A 69 18.87 8.04 -1.85
CA SER A 69 17.73 7.31 -1.29
C SER A 69 16.47 8.07 -1.70
N LEU A 70 15.56 7.37 -2.36
CA LEU A 70 14.30 7.90 -2.89
C LEU A 70 13.15 7.14 -2.25
N HIS A 71 11.96 7.75 -2.27
CA HIS A 71 10.75 7.16 -1.71
C HIS A 71 9.60 7.36 -2.66
N ALA A 72 8.85 6.29 -2.94
CA ALA A 72 7.61 6.35 -3.70
C ALA A 72 6.47 5.78 -2.85
N ARG A 73 5.36 6.52 -2.79
CA ARG A 73 4.15 6.09 -2.10
C ARG A 73 3.36 5.20 -3.04
N ILE A 74 2.74 4.16 -2.49
CA ILE A 74 1.87 3.29 -3.29
C ILE A 74 0.47 3.85 -3.20
N GLU A 75 -0.03 4.33 -4.32
CA GLU A 75 -1.35 4.89 -4.50
C GLU A 75 -2.34 3.79 -4.92
N GLN A 76 -3.63 4.01 -4.68
CA GLN A 76 -4.68 3.07 -5.05
C GLN A 76 -5.79 3.75 -5.84
N TRP A 77 -6.16 3.16 -6.98
CA TRP A 77 -7.32 3.59 -7.76
C TRP A 77 -7.95 2.41 -8.50
N ASN A 78 -9.29 2.33 -8.48
CA ASN A 78 -10.05 1.29 -9.18
C ASN A 78 -9.53 -0.14 -8.92
N HIS A 79 -9.38 -0.48 -7.65
CA HIS A 79 -8.80 -1.75 -7.17
C HIS A 79 -7.37 -2.08 -7.65
N ASN A 80 -6.66 -1.12 -8.23
CA ASN A 80 -5.26 -1.26 -8.63
C ASN A 80 -4.34 -0.37 -7.79
N PHE A 81 -3.08 -0.77 -7.70
CA PHE A 81 -1.99 -0.08 -7.02
C PHE A 81 -0.97 0.41 -8.04
N SER A 82 -0.47 1.63 -7.87
CA SER A 82 0.50 2.30 -8.76
C SER A 82 1.38 3.26 -7.96
N PHE A 83 2.47 3.74 -8.57
CA PHE A 83 3.23 4.89 -8.04
C PHE A 83 2.69 6.26 -8.50
N ASP A 84 1.77 6.25 -9.46
CA ASP A 84 0.99 7.41 -9.91
C ASP A 84 -0.35 6.91 -10.47
N VAL A 85 -1.47 7.19 -9.80
CA VAL A 85 -2.81 6.80 -10.31
C VAL A 85 -3.42 7.81 -11.28
N HIS A 86 -2.80 8.97 -11.45
CA HIS A 86 -3.26 10.03 -12.33
C HIS A 86 -2.67 9.92 -13.74
N ASP A 87 -1.54 9.24 -13.88
CA ASP A 87 -0.93 8.92 -15.17
C ASP A 87 -1.32 7.51 -15.65
N PRO A 88 -2.16 7.38 -16.71
CA PRO A 88 -2.58 6.08 -17.24
C PRO A 88 -1.47 5.31 -17.95
N SER A 89 -0.31 5.93 -18.21
CA SER A 89 0.85 5.26 -18.78
C SER A 89 1.71 4.55 -17.73
N VAL A 90 1.55 4.91 -16.45
CA VAL A 90 2.27 4.28 -15.34
C VAL A 90 1.66 2.93 -15.04
N PHE A 91 2.53 1.93 -14.87
CA PHE A 91 2.10 0.57 -14.61
C PHE A 91 1.31 0.46 -13.30
N HIS A 92 0.24 -0.33 -13.33
CA HIS A 92 -0.58 -0.61 -12.16
C HIS A 92 -0.86 -2.11 -12.05
N ALA A 93 -1.04 -2.58 -10.81
CA ALA A 93 -1.30 -4.00 -10.52
C ALA A 93 -2.45 -4.16 -9.50
N PRO A 94 -3.19 -5.27 -9.52
CA PRO A 94 -4.25 -5.53 -8.54
C PRO A 94 -3.71 -5.83 -7.13
N THR A 95 -2.40 -6.06 -6.99
CA THR A 95 -1.72 -6.36 -5.72
C THR A 95 -0.47 -5.51 -5.59
N VAL A 96 -0.09 -5.20 -4.34
CA VAL A 96 1.17 -4.50 -4.05
C VAL A 96 2.36 -5.37 -4.44
N SER A 97 2.30 -6.68 -4.16
CA SER A 97 3.32 -7.65 -4.56
C SER A 97 3.57 -7.67 -6.07
N GLY A 98 2.51 -7.58 -6.87
CA GLY A 98 2.60 -7.52 -8.33
C GLY A 98 3.21 -6.22 -8.84
N LEU A 99 2.91 -5.11 -8.17
CA LEU A 99 3.56 -3.82 -8.43
C LEU A 99 5.06 -3.91 -8.18
N LEU A 100 5.49 -4.49 -7.05
CA LEU A 100 6.91 -4.66 -6.73
C LEU A 100 7.64 -5.54 -7.77
N GLU A 101 7.03 -6.65 -8.19
CA GLU A 101 7.65 -7.58 -9.15
C GLU A 101 7.86 -6.94 -10.53
N HIS A 102 6.96 -6.05 -10.97
CA HIS A 102 7.13 -5.32 -12.23
C HIS A 102 8.39 -4.46 -12.26
N TYR A 103 8.70 -3.78 -11.16
CA TYR A 103 9.83 -2.84 -11.05
C TYR A 103 11.17 -3.49 -10.68
N LYS A 104 11.25 -4.83 -10.76
CA LYS A 104 12.42 -5.60 -10.31
C LYS A 104 13.51 -5.73 -11.37
N ASP A 105 13.15 -5.73 -12.65
CA ASP A 105 14.10 -5.97 -13.75
C ASP A 105 14.71 -4.64 -14.24
N PRO A 106 16.03 -4.44 -14.06
CA PRO A 106 16.72 -3.23 -14.52
C PRO A 106 16.71 -3.02 -16.03
N SER A 107 16.52 -4.08 -16.82
CA SER A 107 16.57 -4.01 -18.30
C SER A 107 15.35 -3.34 -18.91
N VAL A 108 14.22 -3.33 -18.19
CA VAL A 108 12.94 -2.77 -18.63
C VAL A 108 12.52 -1.53 -17.82
N CYS A 109 13.24 -1.20 -16.75
CA CYS A 109 12.93 -0.07 -15.87
C CYS A 109 13.46 1.25 -16.44
N MET A 110 12.56 2.19 -16.71
CA MET A 110 12.88 3.53 -17.18
C MET A 110 13.62 4.34 -16.11
N PHE A 111 14.38 5.36 -16.52
CA PHE A 111 15.23 6.16 -15.62
C PHE A 111 14.46 6.94 -14.53
N PHE A 112 13.16 7.18 -14.70
CA PHE A 112 12.33 7.91 -13.72
C PHE A 112 11.54 6.98 -12.78
N GLU A 113 11.48 5.69 -13.08
CA GLU A 113 10.71 4.72 -12.32
C GLU A 113 11.39 4.28 -11.01
N PRO A 114 10.71 3.55 -10.13
CA PRO A 114 11.41 2.85 -9.06
C PRO A 114 12.18 1.64 -9.61
N LEU A 115 13.43 1.45 -9.20
CA LEU A 115 14.17 0.21 -9.45
C LEU A 115 14.24 -0.59 -8.16
N LEU A 116 13.59 -1.75 -8.14
CA LEU A 116 13.32 -2.57 -6.95
C LEU A 116 13.94 -3.97 -7.11
N SER A 117 15.23 -4.03 -7.45
CA SER A 117 15.91 -5.27 -7.83
C SER A 117 16.57 -6.01 -6.67
N ILE A 118 17.03 -5.30 -5.63
CA ILE A 118 17.82 -5.87 -4.52
C ILE A 118 17.08 -5.63 -3.20
N PRO A 119 16.38 -6.62 -2.63
CA PRO A 119 15.64 -6.43 -1.39
C PRO A 119 16.57 -6.28 -0.17
N VAL A 120 16.28 -5.31 0.70
CA VAL A 120 16.84 -5.27 2.06
C VAL A 120 15.97 -6.15 2.94
N HIS A 121 16.54 -7.25 3.43
CA HIS A 121 15.83 -8.22 4.26
C HIS A 121 15.70 -7.75 5.71
N ARG A 122 14.46 -7.75 6.21
CA ARG A 122 14.10 -7.54 7.61
C ARG A 122 14.81 -8.56 8.50
N THR A 123 15.38 -8.11 9.60
CA THR A 123 16.19 -8.91 10.54
C THR A 123 15.45 -9.36 11.79
N PHE A 124 14.13 -9.16 11.84
CA PHE A 124 13.28 -9.51 12.97
C PHE A 124 11.95 -10.14 12.50
N PRO A 125 11.31 -10.98 13.31
CA PRO A 125 9.96 -11.48 13.02
C PRO A 125 8.92 -10.42 13.37
N PHE A 126 7.78 -10.42 12.67
CA PHE A 126 6.62 -9.67 13.13
C PHE A 126 6.02 -10.29 14.40
N GLY A 127 5.36 -9.47 15.21
CA GLY A 127 4.62 -9.94 16.37
C GLY A 127 3.49 -10.89 15.98
N LEU A 128 3.20 -11.88 16.83
CA LEU A 128 2.18 -12.90 16.58
C LEU A 128 0.81 -12.29 16.22
N GLN A 129 0.42 -11.20 16.90
CA GLN A 129 -0.83 -10.50 16.62
C GLN A 129 -0.91 -9.97 15.18
N HIS A 130 0.20 -9.46 14.63
CA HIS A 130 0.28 -8.98 13.25
C HIS A 130 0.18 -10.14 12.25
N LEU A 131 0.85 -11.25 12.54
CA LEU A 131 0.76 -12.47 11.72
C LEU A 131 -0.66 -13.04 11.72
N CYS A 132 -1.31 -13.08 12.88
CA CYS A 132 -2.72 -13.48 13.00
C CYS A 132 -3.64 -12.54 12.22
N ARG A 133 -3.41 -11.22 12.28
CA ARG A 133 -4.19 -10.26 11.48
C ARG A 133 -4.13 -10.60 10.00
N ALA A 134 -2.94 -10.79 9.45
CA ALA A 134 -2.76 -11.06 8.03
C ALA A 134 -3.54 -12.30 7.56
N VAL A 135 -3.53 -13.38 8.36
CA VAL A 135 -4.29 -14.60 8.10
C VAL A 135 -5.80 -14.38 8.27
N VAL A 136 -6.25 -13.70 9.32
CA VAL A 136 -7.69 -13.45 9.50
C VAL A 136 -8.23 -12.59 8.36
N THR A 137 -7.51 -11.53 7.97
CA THR A 137 -7.91 -10.62 6.90
C THR A 137 -7.90 -11.27 5.52
N CYS A 138 -7.08 -12.30 5.28
CA CYS A 138 -7.12 -13.03 4.01
C CYS A 138 -8.33 -13.97 3.88
N CYS A 139 -9.03 -14.25 4.99
CA CYS A 139 -10.18 -15.14 5.04
C CYS A 139 -11.52 -14.39 5.19
N THR A 140 -11.53 -13.06 5.12
CA THR A 140 -12.74 -12.24 5.32
C THR A 140 -12.69 -10.96 4.49
N THR A 141 -13.74 -10.15 4.57
CA THR A 141 -13.81 -8.82 3.96
C THR A 141 -13.82 -7.74 5.03
N TYR A 142 -13.65 -6.47 4.64
CA TYR A 142 -13.69 -5.34 5.58
C TYR A 142 -14.99 -5.32 6.41
N ASP A 143 -16.14 -5.53 5.75
CA ASP A 143 -17.43 -5.61 6.42
C ASP A 143 -17.59 -6.92 7.19
N GLY A 144 -17.03 -8.02 6.67
CA GLY A 144 -16.99 -9.33 7.34
C GLY A 144 -16.37 -9.29 8.74
N ILE A 145 -15.35 -8.43 8.96
CA ILE A 145 -14.75 -8.21 10.30
C ILE A 145 -15.80 -7.81 11.34
N GLY A 146 -16.85 -7.10 10.94
CA GLY A 146 -17.94 -6.68 11.84
C GLY A 146 -18.66 -7.86 12.50
N HIS A 147 -18.73 -9.00 11.82
CA HIS A 147 -19.44 -10.20 12.27
C HIS A 147 -18.57 -11.15 13.12
N LEU A 148 -17.27 -10.90 13.23
CA LEU A 148 -16.40 -11.74 14.04
C LEU A 148 -16.75 -11.61 15.54
N PRO A 149 -16.68 -12.70 16.32
CA PRO A 149 -16.92 -12.68 17.77
C PRO A 149 -15.70 -12.13 18.53
N LEU A 150 -15.26 -10.92 18.17
CA LEU A 150 -14.09 -10.25 18.74
C LEU A 150 -14.48 -8.93 19.41
N PRO A 151 -13.74 -8.50 20.46
CA PRO A 151 -13.84 -7.16 21.00
C PRO A 151 -13.64 -6.07 19.94
N ARG A 152 -14.27 -4.90 20.16
CA ARG A 152 -14.21 -3.77 19.23
C ARG A 152 -12.77 -3.36 18.86
N ALA A 153 -11.87 -3.29 19.84
CA ALA A 153 -10.48 -2.92 19.61
C ALA A 153 -9.75 -3.88 18.64
N LEU A 154 -10.04 -5.19 18.69
CA LEU A 154 -9.47 -6.15 17.75
C LEU A 154 -10.09 -6.03 16.36
N LYS A 155 -11.38 -5.68 16.26
CA LYS A 155 -12.02 -5.38 14.97
C LYS A 155 -11.40 -4.15 14.31
N GLU A 156 -11.12 -3.10 15.09
CA GLU A 156 -10.43 -1.90 14.61
C GLU A 156 -9.00 -2.23 14.15
N TYR A 157 -8.27 -3.05 14.92
CA TYR A 157 -6.93 -3.53 14.54
C TYR A 157 -6.90 -4.34 13.23
N LEU A 158 -7.91 -5.21 13.01
CA LEU A 158 -8.03 -5.98 11.76
C LEU A 158 -8.38 -5.11 10.56
N LYS A 159 -9.02 -3.95 10.79
CA LYS A 159 -9.44 -3.01 9.74
C LYS A 159 -8.33 -2.04 9.32
N GLU A 160 -7.18 -2.03 9.99
CA GLU A 160 -6.13 -1.03 9.77
C GLU A 160 -5.64 -0.96 8.31
N TYR A 161 -5.29 -2.10 7.70
CA TYR A 161 -4.82 -2.16 6.30
C TYR A 161 -5.99 -2.24 5.31
N HIS A 162 -6.64 -1.11 5.09
CA HIS A 162 -7.70 -0.97 4.09
C HIS A 162 -7.50 0.29 3.22
N TYR A 163 -7.99 0.25 1.99
CA TYR A 163 -8.07 1.41 1.12
C TYR A 163 -9.53 1.82 0.89
N LYS A 164 -9.74 3.07 0.47
CA LYS A 164 -11.05 3.63 0.17
C LYS A 164 -11.32 3.57 -1.34
N GLN A 165 -12.24 2.70 -1.76
CA GLN A 165 -12.67 2.62 -3.15
C GLN A 165 -13.85 3.56 -3.40
N ARG A 166 -13.73 4.43 -4.41
CA ARG A 166 -14.81 5.31 -4.86
C ARG A 166 -15.84 4.51 -5.67
N VAL A 167 -17.13 4.64 -5.35
CA VAL A 167 -18.20 3.80 -5.94
C VAL A 167 -19.15 4.57 -6.85
N ARG A 168 -19.62 5.77 -6.47
CA ARG A 168 -20.46 6.64 -7.32
C ARG A 168 -20.47 8.08 -6.83
N VAL A 169 -20.66 9.01 -7.77
CA VAL A 169 -20.92 10.43 -7.49
C VAL A 169 -22.42 10.65 -7.63
N ARG A 170 -23.13 10.89 -6.53
CA ARG A 170 -24.54 11.30 -6.60
C ARG A 170 -24.60 12.80 -6.89
N ARG A 171 -25.20 13.19 -8.01
CA ARG A 171 -25.60 14.59 -8.25
C ARG A 171 -26.90 14.80 -7.48
N LEU A 172 -26.88 15.67 -6.48
CA LEU A 172 -28.10 16.12 -5.82
C LEU A 172 -28.77 17.13 -6.75
N ASP A 173 -29.76 16.69 -7.52
CA ASP A 173 -30.67 17.59 -8.19
C ASP A 173 -31.58 18.20 -7.11
N THR A 174 -31.49 19.51 -6.91
CA THR A 174 -32.39 20.26 -6.04
C THR A 174 -33.79 20.25 -6.65
N TRP A 175 -34.65 19.33 -6.22
CA TRP A 175 -36.09 19.48 -6.41
C TRP A 175 -36.61 20.47 -5.37
N GLY A 176 -37.04 21.63 -5.84
CA GLY A 176 -37.59 22.68 -4.98
C GLY A 176 -38.13 23.85 -5.79
N THR A 177 -39.27 23.64 -6.44
CA THR A 177 -40.52 24.44 -6.36
C THR A 177 -41.61 23.67 -7.09
#